data_AF-A0A960ZE23-F1
#
_entry.id   AF-A0A960ZE23-F1
#
_cell.length_a   1.000
_cell.length_b   1.000
_cell.length_c   1.000
_cell.angle_alpha   90.00
_cell.angle_beta   90.00
_cell.angle_gamma   90.00
#
_symmetry.space_group_name_H-M   'P 1'
#
loop_
_entity.id
_entity.type
_entity.pdbx_description
1 polymer ?
#
loop_
_entity_poly.entity_id
_entity_poly.type
_entity_poly.pdbx_seq_one_letter_code
_entity_poly.pdbx_strand_id
1 'polypeptide(L)'
;IGTGIKSIDGLLTIGKGQRMGIFAGSGVGKSMLLGMIARFSEADVNVIALIGERGRELREFIEKSLCEEGLRKSVVVVATSDQSPLIRLKGAFIAHAIAEYFRDQGMNVMFMMDSLTRFAMAQREIGLSIGEPPTTKGYTPSVFSLLPALLERSGPGKNGSGTITGLYTVLVEGDDFNEPISDAVRAILDGHIVLSRELAASNHYPAIDVLNSLSRLFTEITPPEHMRAAGVLRDTLATYKKAEDLINIGAYVKGSNPKIDFAIKNFERIQSFLKQSYTLNSAFAENQQMLIRLFNTTAQ
;
A
#
# COMPACT_ATOMS: atom_id res chain seq x y z
N ILE A 1 10.31 -3.30 8.00
CA ILE A 1 11.12 -2.39 7.17
C ILE A 1 10.50 -1.02 7.29
N GLY A 2 11.27 0.01 7.65
CA GLY A 2 10.73 1.38 7.70
C GLY A 2 10.32 1.83 6.31
N THR A 3 9.07 2.25 6.16
CA THR A 3 8.55 2.82 4.90
C THR A 3 8.70 4.33 4.85
N GLY A 4 8.92 4.95 6.01
CA GLY A 4 8.96 6.40 6.14
C GLY A 4 7.57 7.03 6.24
N ILE A 5 6.50 6.22 6.31
CA ILE A 5 5.11 6.68 6.35
C ILE A 5 4.50 6.35 7.71
N LYS A 6 4.14 7.37 8.50
CA LYS A 6 3.61 7.25 9.87
C LYS A 6 2.46 6.26 9.98
N SER A 7 1.47 6.37 9.10
CA SER A 7 0.28 5.50 9.14
C SER A 7 0.60 4.06 8.74
N ILE A 8 1.59 3.82 7.88
CA ILE A 8 2.02 2.46 7.52
C ILE A 8 2.89 1.88 8.65
N ASP A 9 3.97 2.55 9.03
CA ASP A 9 4.90 2.08 10.05
C ASP A 9 4.24 1.94 11.44
N GLY A 10 3.24 2.78 11.72
CA GLY A 10 2.50 2.76 12.98
C GLY A 10 1.37 1.74 13.02
N LEU A 11 0.59 1.57 11.95
CA LEU A 11 -0.69 0.82 12.01
C LEU A 11 -0.78 -0.35 11.04
N LEU A 12 0.15 -0.44 10.09
CA LEU A 12 0.19 -1.42 9.01
C LEU A 12 1.62 -1.93 8.79
N THR A 13 2.41 -2.01 9.87
CA THR A 13 3.85 -2.34 9.84
C THR A 13 4.14 -3.48 8.87
N ILE A 14 5.11 -3.23 7.98
CA ILE A 14 5.47 -4.16 6.90
C ILE A 14 6.76 -4.90 7.28
N GLY A 15 6.74 -6.22 7.18
CA GLY A 15 7.89 -7.10 7.34
C GLY A 15 8.83 -7.08 6.14
N LYS A 16 10.11 -7.36 6.37
CA LYS A 16 11.04 -7.64 5.26
C LYS A 16 10.59 -8.93 4.56
N GLY A 17 10.48 -8.92 3.23
CA GLY A 17 9.95 -10.04 2.45
C GLY A 17 8.42 -10.11 2.37
N GLN A 18 7.68 -9.22 3.02
CA GLN A 18 6.21 -9.24 2.98
C GLN A 18 5.68 -8.74 1.62
N ARG A 19 4.55 -9.27 1.18
CA ARG A 19 3.85 -8.87 -0.06
C ARG A 19 2.55 -8.16 0.30
N MET A 20 2.47 -6.88 -0.02
CA MET A 20 1.35 -6.01 0.33
C MET A 20 0.66 -5.46 -0.92
N GLY A 21 -0.66 -5.41 -0.90
CA GLY A 21 -1.44 -4.77 -1.94
C GLY A 21 -1.68 -3.28 -1.63
N ILE A 22 -1.75 -2.43 -2.65
CA ILE A 22 -2.22 -1.05 -2.53
C ILE A 22 -3.46 -0.90 -3.41
N PHE A 23 -4.62 -0.90 -2.78
CA PHE A 23 -5.91 -0.83 -3.46
C PHE A 23 -6.33 0.62 -3.53
N ALA A 24 -6.39 1.17 -4.74
CA ALA A 24 -6.61 2.59 -4.94
C ALA A 24 -7.43 2.87 -6.19
N GLY A 25 -8.37 3.80 -6.07
CA GLY A 25 -9.02 4.42 -7.21
C GLY A 25 -8.11 5.43 -7.92
N SER A 26 -8.58 5.97 -9.04
CA SER A 26 -7.89 7.08 -9.70
C SER A 26 -7.98 8.37 -8.87
N GLY A 27 -6.89 9.12 -8.78
CA GLY A 27 -6.85 10.45 -8.16
C GLY A 27 -6.75 10.48 -6.63
N VAL A 28 -6.61 9.34 -5.95
CA VAL A 28 -6.55 9.28 -4.48
C VAL A 28 -5.14 9.39 -3.88
N GLY A 29 -4.13 9.69 -4.71
CA GLY A 29 -2.74 9.86 -4.26
C GLY A 29 -1.85 8.61 -4.32
N LYS A 30 -2.24 7.56 -5.06
CA LYS A 30 -1.46 6.32 -5.27
C LYS A 30 0.01 6.59 -5.66
N SER A 31 0.23 7.35 -6.73
CA SER A 31 1.57 7.64 -7.26
C SER A 31 2.42 8.45 -6.27
N MET A 32 1.78 9.35 -5.52
CA MET A 32 2.45 10.12 -4.47
C MET A 32 2.92 9.22 -3.33
N LEU A 33 2.06 8.29 -2.86
CA LEU A 33 2.43 7.33 -1.82
C LEU A 33 3.59 6.43 -2.27
N LEU A 34 3.53 5.88 -3.48
CA LEU A 34 4.62 5.08 -4.04
C LEU A 34 5.93 5.88 -4.10
N GLY A 35 5.88 7.13 -4.55
CA GLY A 35 7.03 8.03 -4.59
C GLY A 35 7.61 8.32 -3.20
N MET A 36 6.76 8.55 -2.19
CA MET A 36 7.20 8.72 -0.81
C MET A 36 7.92 7.48 -0.29
N ILE A 37 7.35 6.28 -0.48
CA ILE A 37 7.99 5.02 -0.05
C ILE A 37 9.31 4.79 -0.80
N ALA A 38 9.35 5.07 -2.11
CA ALA A 38 10.56 4.94 -2.90
C ALA A 38 11.69 5.85 -2.39
N ARG A 39 11.38 7.07 -1.95
CA ARG A 39 12.39 7.97 -1.35
C ARG A 39 12.76 7.53 0.07
N PHE A 40 11.77 7.31 0.92
CA PHE A 40 11.96 7.27 2.37
C PHE A 40 12.18 5.87 2.95
N SER A 41 11.87 4.80 2.20
CA SER A 41 12.06 3.45 2.73
C SER A 41 13.53 3.12 2.99
N GLU A 42 13.76 2.30 4.02
CA GLU A 42 15.08 1.81 4.46
C GLU A 42 15.61 0.66 3.57
N ALA A 43 15.02 0.42 2.40
CA ALA A 43 15.49 -0.59 1.47
C ALA A 43 16.82 -0.17 0.84
N ASP A 44 17.68 -1.15 0.56
CA ASP A 44 18.98 -0.94 -0.08
C ASP A 44 18.81 -0.51 -1.54
N VAL A 45 17.79 -1.05 -2.22
CA VAL A 45 17.46 -0.73 -3.62
C VAL A 45 15.95 -0.84 -3.85
N ASN A 46 15.42 0.03 -4.70
CA ASN A 46 14.06 -0.09 -5.22
C ASN A 46 14.07 -0.71 -6.60
N VAL A 47 13.09 -1.56 -6.89
CA VAL A 47 12.80 -2.00 -8.25
C VAL A 47 11.34 -1.69 -8.54
N ILE A 48 11.10 -0.82 -9.54
CA ILE A 48 9.78 -0.25 -9.82
C ILE A 48 9.33 -0.70 -11.21
N ALA A 49 8.25 -1.47 -11.27
CA ALA A 49 7.62 -1.92 -12.49
C ALA A 49 6.40 -1.04 -12.79
N LEU A 50 6.46 -0.27 -13.89
CA LEU A 50 5.35 0.57 -14.35
C LEU A 50 4.77 -0.05 -15.64
N ILE A 51 3.63 -0.72 -15.50
CA ILE A 51 3.05 -1.62 -16.49
C ILE A 51 1.68 -1.11 -16.95
N GLY A 52 1.55 -0.86 -18.25
CA GLY A 52 0.30 -0.49 -18.90
C GLY A 52 -0.22 0.90 -18.57
N GLU A 53 0.61 1.76 -17.98
CA GLU A 53 0.29 3.16 -17.72
C GLU A 53 0.62 4.04 -18.93
N ARG A 54 0.04 5.25 -18.98
CA ARG A 54 0.26 6.18 -20.09
C ARG A 54 1.62 6.87 -19.95
N GLY A 55 2.30 7.12 -21.08
CA GLY A 55 3.61 7.78 -21.11
C GLY A 55 3.71 9.08 -20.30
N ARG A 56 2.66 9.90 -20.30
CA ARG A 56 2.61 11.15 -19.52
C ARG A 56 2.57 10.91 -18.01
N GLU A 57 1.84 9.90 -17.55
CA GLU A 57 1.68 9.56 -16.13
C GLU A 57 2.99 8.99 -15.58
N LEU A 58 3.71 8.24 -16.41
CA LEU A 58 5.04 7.72 -16.09
C LEU A 58 6.06 8.84 -15.93
N ARG A 59 6.07 9.82 -16.85
CA ARG A 59 6.97 10.97 -16.75
C ARG A 59 6.70 11.76 -15.48
N GLU A 60 5.42 12.02 -15.19
CA GLU A 60 5.03 12.70 -13.96
C GLU A 60 5.43 11.94 -12.70
N PHE A 61 5.28 10.62 -12.68
CA PHE A 61 5.74 9.80 -11.57
C PHE A 61 7.26 9.89 -11.39
N ILE A 62 8.04 9.73 -12.46
CA ILE A 62 9.50 9.79 -12.40
C ILE A 62 9.99 11.18 -11.96
N GLU A 63 9.51 12.24 -12.60
CA GLU A 63 10.00 13.61 -12.39
C GLU A 63 9.49 14.25 -11.10
N LYS A 64 8.21 14.03 -10.73
CA LYS A 64 7.59 14.70 -9.59
C LYS A 64 7.40 13.81 -8.36
N SER A 65 7.18 12.51 -8.54
CA SER A 65 6.90 11.61 -7.43
C SER A 65 8.13 10.86 -6.95
N LEU A 66 9.03 10.42 -7.83
CA LEU A 66 10.29 9.80 -7.43
C LEU A 66 11.35 10.86 -7.12
N CYS A 67 11.42 11.88 -7.97
CA CYS A 67 12.48 12.90 -7.97
C CYS A 67 13.88 12.27 -8.10
N GLU A 68 14.92 13.11 -8.14
CA GLU A 68 16.30 12.64 -8.22
C GLU A 68 16.68 11.74 -7.03
N GLU A 69 16.21 12.09 -5.82
CA GLU A 69 16.47 11.34 -4.60
C GLU A 69 15.98 9.89 -4.69
N GLY A 70 14.73 9.67 -5.12
CA GLY A 70 14.19 8.33 -5.30
C GLY A 70 14.86 7.59 -6.45
N LEU A 71 15.17 8.29 -7.56
CA LEU A 71 15.81 7.69 -8.73
C LEU A 71 17.20 7.13 -8.44
N ARG A 72 17.99 7.80 -7.61
CA ARG A 72 19.37 7.39 -7.30
C ARG A 72 19.51 5.96 -6.77
N LYS A 73 18.47 5.44 -6.09
CA LYS A 73 18.44 4.07 -5.56
C LYS A 73 17.41 3.16 -6.25
N SER A 74 16.91 3.55 -7.42
CA SER A 74 15.83 2.83 -8.10
C SER A 74 16.23 2.31 -9.49
N VAL A 75 15.86 1.07 -9.78
CA VAL A 75 15.76 0.56 -11.15
C VAL A 75 14.30 0.64 -11.58
N VAL A 76 14.02 1.37 -12.66
CA VAL A 76 12.65 1.55 -13.17
C VAL A 76 12.49 0.78 -14.48
N VAL A 77 11.57 -0.19 -14.49
CA VAL A 77 11.19 -0.97 -15.67
C VAL A 77 9.84 -0.47 -16.15
N VAL A 78 9.79 -0.03 -17.41
CA VAL A 78 8.60 0.58 -18.00
C VAL A 78 8.12 -0.26 -19.17
N ALA A 79 6.82 -0.58 -19.16
CA ALA A 79 6.10 -1.09 -20.32
C ALA A 79 4.78 -0.33 -20.47
N THR A 80 4.70 0.57 -21.44
CA THR A 80 3.59 1.53 -21.59
C THR A 80 2.31 0.89 -22.16
N SER A 81 1.19 1.59 -22.04
CA SER A 81 -0.13 1.11 -22.51
C SER A 81 -0.23 0.88 -24.03
N ASP A 82 0.58 1.57 -24.82
CA ASP A 82 0.64 1.47 -26.29
C ASP A 82 1.50 0.28 -26.78
N GLN A 83 2.21 -0.39 -25.87
CA GLN A 83 2.98 -1.58 -26.20
C GLN A 83 2.11 -2.85 -26.16
N SER A 84 2.59 -3.88 -26.87
CA SER A 84 1.88 -5.15 -26.96
C SER A 84 1.65 -5.78 -25.57
N PRO A 85 0.56 -6.54 -25.38
CA PRO A 85 0.27 -7.20 -24.11
C PRO A 85 1.42 -8.09 -23.63
N LEU A 86 2.12 -8.74 -24.57
CA LEU A 86 3.26 -9.59 -24.27
C LEU A 86 4.42 -8.80 -23.67
N ILE A 87 4.72 -7.61 -24.19
CA ILE A 87 5.76 -6.73 -23.64
C ILE A 87 5.37 -6.30 -22.22
N ARG A 88 4.11 -5.91 -22.00
CA ARG A 88 3.60 -5.54 -20.67
C ARG A 88 3.75 -6.66 -19.64
N LEU A 89 3.41 -7.91 -20.01
CA LEU A 89 3.63 -9.07 -19.14
C LEU A 89 5.12 -9.31 -18.85
N LYS A 90 5.95 -9.31 -19.91
CA LYS A 90 7.39 -9.55 -19.74
C LYS A 90 8.06 -8.46 -18.92
N GLY A 91 7.63 -7.21 -19.03
CA GLY A 91 8.09 -6.11 -18.19
C GLY A 91 7.95 -6.40 -16.69
N ALA A 92 6.80 -6.95 -16.27
CA ALA A 92 6.59 -7.34 -14.87
C ALA A 92 7.53 -8.46 -14.41
N PHE A 93 7.73 -9.49 -15.25
CA PHE A 93 8.65 -10.60 -14.93
C PHE A 93 10.12 -10.17 -14.94
N ILE A 94 10.52 -9.29 -15.86
CA ILE A 94 11.87 -8.72 -15.92
C ILE A 94 12.15 -7.90 -14.66
N ALA A 95 11.19 -7.09 -14.22
CA ALA A 95 11.34 -6.34 -12.99
C ALA A 95 11.53 -7.27 -11.77
N HIS A 96 10.75 -8.36 -11.66
CA HIS A 96 10.98 -9.35 -10.60
C HIS A 96 12.35 -10.01 -10.72
N ALA A 97 12.81 -10.37 -11.93
CA ALA A 97 14.14 -10.95 -12.12
C ALA A 97 15.27 -9.99 -11.68
N ILE A 98 15.11 -8.69 -11.91
CA ILE A 98 16.06 -7.68 -11.40
C ILE A 98 16.02 -7.62 -9.87
N ALA A 99 14.83 -7.66 -9.26
CA ALA A 99 14.70 -7.70 -7.80
C ALA A 99 15.32 -8.97 -7.19
N GLU A 100 15.11 -10.12 -7.82
CA GLU A 100 15.72 -11.40 -7.44
C GLU A 100 17.24 -11.33 -7.51
N TYR A 101 17.80 -10.72 -8.55
CA TYR A 101 19.24 -10.51 -8.63
C TYR A 101 19.77 -9.75 -7.41
N PHE A 102 19.19 -8.59 -7.07
CA PHE A 102 19.64 -7.82 -5.91
C PHE A 102 19.44 -8.56 -4.57
N ARG A 103 18.31 -9.24 -4.42
CA ARG A 103 18.05 -10.11 -3.26
C ARG A 103 19.15 -11.17 -3.10
N ASP A 104 19.53 -11.82 -4.19
CA ASP A 104 20.53 -12.87 -4.20
C ASP A 104 21.95 -12.31 -3.98
N GLN A 105 22.17 -11.01 -4.22
CA GLN A 105 23.35 -10.26 -3.77
C GLN A 105 23.32 -9.84 -2.29
N GLY A 106 22.31 -10.27 -1.52
CA GLY A 106 22.19 -9.96 -0.09
C GLY A 106 21.39 -8.70 0.24
N MET A 107 20.81 -8.02 -0.76
CA MET A 107 20.14 -6.73 -0.56
C MET A 107 18.66 -6.86 -0.16
N ASN A 108 18.19 -5.93 0.66
CA ASN A 108 16.77 -5.72 0.95
C ASN A 108 16.17 -4.84 -0.15
N VAL A 109 15.39 -5.46 -1.02
CA VAL A 109 14.74 -4.80 -2.15
C VAL A 109 13.33 -4.36 -1.77
N MET A 110 12.99 -3.10 -2.07
CA MET A 110 11.61 -2.64 -2.14
C MET A 110 11.12 -2.77 -3.58
N PHE A 111 10.29 -3.78 -3.83
CA PHE A 111 9.68 -3.99 -5.14
C PHE A 111 8.33 -3.28 -5.20
N MET A 112 8.12 -2.43 -6.20
CA MET A 112 6.85 -1.72 -6.42
C MET A 112 6.34 -2.04 -7.81
N MET A 113 5.08 -2.44 -7.93
CA MET A 113 4.46 -2.73 -9.22
C MET A 113 3.16 -1.96 -9.38
N ASP A 114 3.12 -1.12 -10.42
CA ASP A 114 1.96 -0.35 -10.83
C ASP A 114 1.56 -0.70 -12.26
N SER A 115 0.60 -1.59 -12.52
CA SER A 115 -0.26 -2.29 -11.55
C SER A 115 -0.50 -3.76 -11.88
N LEU A 116 -0.94 -4.53 -10.88
CA LEU A 116 -1.45 -5.89 -11.09
C LEU A 116 -2.70 -5.91 -11.96
N THR A 117 -3.55 -4.88 -11.87
CA THR A 117 -4.73 -4.77 -12.74
C THR A 117 -4.31 -4.69 -14.20
N ARG A 118 -3.33 -3.85 -14.55
CA ARG A 118 -2.82 -3.74 -15.92
C ARG A 118 -2.12 -5.02 -16.40
N PHE A 119 -1.42 -5.70 -15.51
CA PHE A 119 -0.83 -7.01 -15.79
C PHE A 119 -1.90 -8.07 -16.09
N ALA A 120 -2.93 -8.16 -15.25
CA ALA A 120 -4.05 -9.07 -15.44
C ALA A 120 -4.82 -8.78 -16.73
N MET A 121 -5.05 -7.50 -17.06
CA MET A 121 -5.66 -7.09 -18.33
C MET A 121 -4.81 -7.50 -19.54
N ALA A 122 -3.49 -7.40 -19.46
CA ALA A 122 -2.60 -7.85 -20.53
C ALA A 122 -2.68 -9.37 -20.73
N GLN A 123 -2.70 -10.16 -19.64
CA GLN A 123 -2.87 -11.62 -19.73
C GLN A 123 -4.25 -11.99 -20.30
N ARG A 124 -5.31 -11.27 -19.89
CA ARG A 124 -6.66 -11.46 -20.42
C ARG A 124 -6.70 -11.27 -21.94
N GLU A 125 -6.06 -10.20 -22.43
CA GLU A 125 -6.01 -9.89 -23.86
C GLU A 125 -5.31 -11.00 -24.67
N ILE A 126 -4.21 -11.54 -24.14
CA ILE A 126 -3.52 -12.69 -24.73
C ILE A 126 -4.40 -13.94 -24.72
N GLY A 127 -4.99 -14.28 -23.57
CA GLY A 127 -5.86 -15.45 -23.42
C GLY A 127 -7.02 -15.43 -24.42
N LEU A 128 -7.71 -14.29 -24.53
CA LEU A 128 -8.80 -14.11 -25.49
C LEU A 128 -8.31 -14.26 -26.94
N SER A 129 -7.13 -13.75 -27.27
CA SER A 129 -6.55 -13.84 -28.62
C SER A 129 -6.23 -15.27 -29.05
N ILE A 130 -5.96 -16.17 -28.09
CA ILE A 130 -5.69 -17.60 -28.35
C ILE A 130 -6.92 -18.48 -28.12
N GLY A 131 -8.10 -17.89 -27.92
CA GLY A 131 -9.38 -18.61 -27.79
C GLY A 131 -9.71 -19.11 -26.38
N GLU A 132 -9.04 -18.61 -25.34
CA GLU A 132 -9.38 -18.95 -23.96
C GLU A 132 -10.74 -18.33 -23.57
N PRO A 133 -11.71 -19.11 -23.05
CA PRO A 133 -13.01 -18.58 -22.71
C PRO A 133 -12.94 -17.65 -21.48
N PRO A 134 -13.64 -16.50 -21.49
CA PRO A 134 -13.76 -15.66 -20.31
C PRO A 134 -14.69 -16.32 -19.28
N THR A 135 -14.23 -16.49 -18.05
CA THR A 135 -15.00 -17.14 -16.98
C THR A 135 -15.46 -16.11 -15.95
N THR A 136 -14.56 -15.63 -15.11
CA THR A 136 -14.88 -14.78 -13.97
C THR A 136 -14.95 -13.30 -14.39
N LYS A 137 -16.17 -12.78 -14.54
CA LYS A 137 -16.47 -11.39 -14.93
C LYS A 137 -15.60 -10.89 -16.11
N GLY A 138 -15.41 -11.75 -17.12
CA GLY A 138 -14.66 -11.39 -18.33
C GLY A 138 -13.16 -11.70 -18.31
N TYR A 139 -12.57 -12.09 -17.18
CA TYR A 139 -11.17 -12.55 -17.13
C TYR A 139 -11.05 -14.02 -17.53
N THR A 140 -9.92 -14.35 -18.16
CA THR A 140 -9.62 -15.72 -18.56
C THR A 140 -8.94 -16.50 -17.41
N PRO A 141 -9.12 -17.83 -17.29
CA PRO A 141 -8.51 -18.65 -16.24
C PRO A 141 -6.99 -18.48 -16.06
N SER A 142 -6.26 -18.26 -17.15
CA SER A 142 -4.81 -18.07 -17.15
C SER A 142 -4.37 -16.85 -16.35
N VAL A 143 -5.21 -15.82 -16.22
CA VAL A 143 -4.95 -14.65 -15.38
C VAL A 143 -4.78 -15.06 -13.92
N PHE A 144 -5.70 -15.88 -13.41
CA PHE A 144 -5.70 -16.33 -12.01
C PHE A 144 -4.62 -17.36 -11.72
N SER A 145 -4.14 -18.07 -12.74
CA SER A 145 -2.96 -18.95 -12.61
C SER A 145 -1.66 -18.15 -12.60
N LEU A 146 -1.61 -17.04 -13.33
CA LEU A 146 -0.40 -16.23 -13.49
C LEU A 146 -0.14 -15.29 -12.30
N LEU A 147 -1.20 -14.79 -11.66
CA LEU A 147 -1.08 -13.89 -10.50
C LEU A 147 -0.26 -14.50 -9.35
N PRO A 148 -0.58 -15.71 -8.83
CA PRO A 148 0.25 -16.35 -7.81
C PRO A 148 1.69 -16.57 -8.29
N ALA A 149 1.87 -17.05 -9.53
CA ALA A 149 3.19 -17.33 -10.09
C ALA A 149 4.09 -16.09 -10.17
N LEU A 150 3.51 -14.90 -10.33
CA LEU A 150 4.24 -13.64 -10.25
C LEU A 150 4.50 -13.22 -8.80
N LEU A 151 3.47 -13.23 -7.95
CA LEU A 151 3.51 -12.70 -6.59
C LEU A 151 4.41 -13.52 -5.64
N GLU A 152 4.45 -14.84 -5.82
CA GLU A 152 5.29 -15.77 -5.04
C GLU A 152 6.80 -15.63 -5.33
N ARG A 153 7.18 -14.78 -6.29
CA ARG A 153 8.60 -14.47 -6.56
C ARG A 153 9.20 -13.48 -5.57
N SER A 154 8.34 -12.67 -4.94
CA SER A 154 8.72 -11.80 -3.82
C SER A 154 8.73 -12.59 -2.52
N GLY A 155 9.57 -12.18 -1.57
CA GLY A 155 9.78 -12.92 -0.34
C GLY A 155 11.21 -12.84 0.18
N PRO A 156 11.47 -13.47 1.34
CA PRO A 156 12.83 -13.72 1.79
C PRO A 156 13.55 -14.65 0.80
N GLY A 157 14.83 -14.39 0.55
CA GLY A 157 15.65 -15.34 -0.21
C GLY A 157 16.16 -16.50 0.67
N LYS A 158 17.03 -17.33 0.11
CA LYS A 158 17.58 -18.50 0.82
C LYS A 158 18.55 -18.09 1.92
N ASN A 159 18.46 -18.73 3.09
CA ASN A 159 19.43 -18.74 4.21
C ASN A 159 20.41 -17.54 4.26
N GLY A 160 19.96 -16.39 4.75
CA GLY A 160 20.81 -15.22 4.99
C GLY A 160 21.04 -14.33 3.76
N SER A 161 20.46 -14.64 2.60
CA SER A 161 20.39 -13.71 1.48
C SER A 161 19.43 -12.55 1.78
N GLY A 162 19.35 -11.59 0.87
CA GLY A 162 18.45 -10.46 0.97
C GLY A 162 16.97 -10.83 0.92
N THR A 163 16.11 -9.81 0.87
CA THR A 163 14.64 -9.97 0.84
C THR A 163 14.02 -9.09 -0.22
N ILE A 164 12.92 -9.52 -0.82
CA ILE A 164 12.07 -8.66 -1.67
C ILE A 164 10.78 -8.38 -0.90
N THR A 165 10.62 -7.16 -0.39
CA THR A 165 9.33 -6.66 0.10
C THR A 165 8.55 -6.08 -1.08
N GLY A 166 7.40 -6.65 -1.38
CA GLY A 166 6.61 -6.30 -2.57
C GLY A 166 5.41 -5.41 -2.25
N LEU A 167 5.25 -4.31 -2.98
CA LEU A 167 4.09 -3.43 -2.98
C LEU A 167 3.41 -3.48 -4.35
N TYR A 168 2.20 -4.00 -4.40
CA TYR A 168 1.49 -4.26 -5.64
C TYR A 168 0.22 -3.45 -5.72
N THR A 169 0.13 -2.51 -6.66
CA THR A 169 -1.08 -1.71 -6.78
C THR A 169 -2.18 -2.49 -7.50
N VAL A 170 -3.41 -2.28 -7.04
CA VAL A 170 -4.63 -2.79 -7.65
C VAL A 170 -5.55 -1.59 -7.84
N LEU A 171 -5.98 -1.37 -9.08
CA LEU A 171 -6.92 -0.31 -9.43
C LEU A 171 -8.33 -0.77 -9.08
N VAL A 172 -8.96 -0.13 -8.09
CA VAL A 172 -10.37 -0.37 -7.74
C VAL A 172 -11.24 0.71 -8.37
N GLU A 173 -12.09 0.30 -9.32
CA GLU A 173 -13.07 1.22 -9.91
C GLU A 173 -14.24 1.44 -8.95
N GLY A 174 -14.62 2.70 -8.73
CA GLY A 174 -15.78 3.04 -7.89
C GLY A 174 -15.68 2.60 -6.43
N ASP A 175 -14.46 2.35 -5.92
CA ASP A 175 -14.23 1.79 -4.59
C ASP A 175 -14.87 0.38 -4.40
N ASP A 176 -15.11 -0.36 -5.50
CA ASP A 176 -15.59 -1.74 -5.48
C ASP A 176 -14.44 -2.72 -5.25
N PHE A 177 -14.28 -3.13 -4.00
CA PHE A 177 -13.28 -4.09 -3.56
C PHE A 177 -13.64 -5.56 -3.86
N ASN A 178 -14.80 -5.82 -4.50
CA ASN A 178 -15.32 -7.15 -4.85
C ASN A 178 -15.16 -7.46 -6.36
N GLU A 179 -14.35 -6.68 -7.07
CA GLU A 179 -13.92 -7.05 -8.42
C GLU A 179 -12.98 -8.29 -8.38
N PRO A 180 -12.89 -9.09 -9.48
CA PRO A 180 -12.21 -10.38 -9.45
C PRO A 180 -10.72 -10.30 -9.14
N ILE A 181 -10.04 -9.26 -9.63
CA ILE A 181 -8.61 -9.07 -9.42
C ILE A 181 -8.35 -8.68 -7.97
N SER A 182 -9.12 -7.73 -7.45
CA SER A 182 -9.03 -7.33 -6.04
C SER A 182 -9.24 -8.49 -5.09
N ASP A 183 -10.25 -9.33 -5.32
CA ASP A 183 -10.53 -10.50 -4.48
C ASP A 183 -9.40 -11.55 -4.56
N ALA A 184 -8.99 -11.94 -5.76
CA ALA A 184 -7.92 -12.90 -5.96
C ALA A 184 -6.59 -12.42 -5.35
N VAL A 185 -6.23 -11.15 -5.55
CA VAL A 185 -5.00 -10.58 -5.00
C VAL A 185 -5.07 -10.50 -3.47
N ARG A 186 -6.21 -10.14 -2.88
CA ARG A 186 -6.39 -10.13 -1.42
C ARG A 186 -6.21 -11.52 -0.80
N ALA A 187 -6.61 -12.57 -1.51
CA ALA A 187 -6.43 -13.95 -1.05
C ALA A 187 -4.94 -14.36 -1.03
N ILE A 188 -4.17 -13.92 -2.02
CA ILE A 188 -2.76 -14.30 -2.20
C ILE A 188 -1.80 -13.49 -1.30
N LEU A 189 -2.05 -12.18 -1.14
CA LEU A 189 -1.12 -11.28 -0.45
C LEU A 189 -1.16 -11.39 1.08
N ASP A 190 -0.09 -10.92 1.73
CA ASP A 190 0.10 -10.92 3.18
C ASP A 190 -0.57 -9.72 3.87
N GLY A 191 -1.36 -8.94 3.13
CA GLY A 191 -1.99 -7.71 3.61
C GLY A 191 -2.29 -6.74 2.48
N HIS A 192 -2.94 -5.64 2.82
CA HIS A 192 -3.31 -4.59 1.89
C HIS A 192 -3.47 -3.24 2.56
N ILE A 193 -3.23 -2.19 1.77
CA ILE A 193 -3.42 -0.78 2.10
C ILE A 193 -4.51 -0.26 1.17
N VAL A 194 -5.57 0.30 1.74
CA VAL A 194 -6.69 0.90 1.01
C VAL A 194 -6.50 2.41 0.97
N LEU A 195 -6.56 3.00 -0.22
CA LEU A 195 -6.62 4.45 -0.39
C LEU A 195 -8.06 4.90 -0.62
N SER A 196 -8.56 5.75 0.28
CA SER A 196 -9.94 6.21 0.29
C SER A 196 -10.11 7.52 -0.48
N ARG A 197 -11.12 7.55 -1.36
CA ARG A 197 -11.56 8.76 -2.05
C ARG A 197 -12.08 9.83 -1.10
N GLU A 198 -12.77 9.42 -0.04
CA GLU A 198 -13.31 10.32 1.00
C GLU A 198 -12.17 11.06 1.73
N LEU A 199 -11.11 10.34 2.10
CA LEU A 199 -9.91 10.93 2.69
C LEU A 199 -9.20 11.88 1.71
N ALA A 200 -9.05 11.47 0.45
CA ALA A 200 -8.44 12.33 -0.57
C ALA A 200 -9.26 13.62 -0.80
N ALA A 201 -10.59 13.52 -0.85
CA ALA A 201 -11.50 14.65 -1.03
C ALA A 201 -11.48 15.64 0.15
N SER A 202 -11.18 15.16 1.36
CA SER A 202 -11.03 15.97 2.57
C SER A 202 -9.60 16.48 2.80
N ASN A 203 -8.74 16.42 1.77
CA ASN A 203 -7.34 16.82 1.84
C ASN A 203 -6.57 16.10 2.97
N HIS A 204 -6.86 14.81 3.15
CA HIS A 204 -6.14 13.92 4.04
C HIS A 204 -5.16 13.07 3.21
N TYR A 205 -3.87 13.36 3.34
CA TYR A 205 -2.81 12.64 2.64
C TYR A 205 -1.71 12.13 3.60
N PRO A 206 -1.16 10.93 3.40
CA PRO A 206 -1.63 9.90 2.45
C PRO A 206 -3.05 9.44 2.77
N ALA A 207 -3.89 9.20 1.75
CA ALA A 207 -5.31 8.92 1.91
C ALA A 207 -5.60 7.48 2.37
N ILE A 208 -4.82 6.97 3.34
CA ILE A 208 -4.86 5.59 3.79
C ILE A 208 -6.03 5.39 4.76
N ASP A 209 -6.98 4.55 4.38
CA ASP A 209 -8.03 4.08 5.27
C ASP A 209 -7.47 2.97 6.16
N VAL A 210 -6.96 3.35 7.33
CA VAL A 210 -6.35 2.41 8.27
C VAL A 210 -7.35 1.38 8.80
N LEU A 211 -8.65 1.67 8.85
CA LEU A 211 -9.67 0.73 9.33
C LEU A 211 -9.94 -0.37 8.31
N ASN A 212 -9.89 -0.03 7.02
CA ASN A 212 -10.04 -0.97 5.91
C ASN A 212 -8.71 -1.55 5.40
N SER A 213 -7.59 -1.25 6.07
CA SER A 213 -6.26 -1.75 5.74
C SER A 213 -5.74 -2.72 6.79
N LEU A 214 -4.93 -3.69 6.36
CA LEU A 214 -4.40 -4.76 7.21
C LEU A 214 -3.00 -5.17 6.77
N SER A 215 -2.09 -5.36 7.73
CA SER A 215 -0.87 -6.17 7.56
C SER A 215 -1.01 -7.43 8.40
N ARG A 216 -0.94 -8.62 7.79
CA ARG A 216 -1.12 -9.89 8.53
C ARG A 216 0.04 -10.19 9.48
N LEU A 217 1.24 -9.69 9.17
CA LEU A 217 2.41 -9.86 10.03
C LEU A 217 2.48 -8.87 11.21
N PHE A 218 1.58 -7.88 11.26
CA PHE A 218 1.65 -6.78 12.23
C PHE A 218 1.83 -7.28 13.67
N THR A 219 1.03 -8.26 14.09
CA THR A 219 1.06 -8.80 15.46
C THR A 219 2.32 -9.60 15.78
N GLU A 220 2.99 -10.14 14.77
CA GLU A 220 4.21 -10.95 14.92
C GLU A 220 5.47 -10.09 14.96
N ILE A 221 5.43 -8.91 14.33
CA ILE A 221 6.62 -8.06 14.12
C ILE A 221 6.61 -6.76 14.92
N THR A 222 5.59 -6.52 15.75
CA THR A 222 5.49 -5.33 16.60
C THR A 222 5.51 -5.65 18.08
N PRO A 223 6.19 -4.85 18.92
CA PRO A 223 6.22 -5.09 20.36
C PRO A 223 4.84 -4.82 21.01
N PRO A 224 4.55 -5.39 22.19
CA PRO A 224 3.23 -5.31 22.82
C PRO A 224 2.73 -3.88 23.07
N GLU A 225 3.62 -2.94 23.38
CA GLU A 225 3.28 -1.53 23.58
C GLU A 225 2.81 -0.83 22.29
N HIS A 226 3.46 -1.12 21.17
CA HIS A 226 3.10 -0.62 19.85
C HIS A 226 1.75 -1.20 19.45
N MET A 227 1.58 -2.51 19.60
CA MET A 227 0.34 -3.21 19.29
C MET A 227 -0.85 -2.65 20.09
N ARG A 228 -0.65 -2.40 21.39
CA ARG A 228 -1.68 -1.79 22.26
C ARG A 228 -2.06 -0.39 21.78
N ALA A 229 -1.07 0.47 21.48
CA ALA A 229 -1.32 1.83 21.01
C ALA A 229 -2.03 1.86 19.66
N ALA A 230 -1.66 0.95 18.74
CA ALA A 230 -2.34 0.78 17.45
C ALA A 230 -3.80 0.34 17.62
N GLY A 231 -4.06 -0.60 18.54
CA GLY A 231 -5.42 -1.03 18.88
C GLY A 231 -6.28 0.12 19.42
N VAL A 232 -5.75 0.89 20.39
CA VAL A 232 -6.44 2.06 20.94
C VAL A 232 -6.75 3.08 19.83
N LEU A 233 -5.82 3.35 18.91
CA LEU A 233 -6.06 4.26 17.80
C LEU A 233 -7.20 3.78 16.90
N ARG A 234 -7.17 2.51 16.48
CA ARG A 234 -8.19 1.91 15.61
C ARG A 234 -9.56 1.93 16.27
N ASP A 235 -9.66 1.54 17.54
CA ASP A 235 -10.91 1.55 18.30
C ASP A 235 -11.48 2.96 18.45
N THR A 236 -10.60 3.93 18.72
CA THR A 236 -10.97 5.35 18.88
C THR A 236 -11.47 5.93 17.56
N LEU A 237 -10.76 5.68 16.46
CA LEU A 237 -11.14 6.14 15.12
C LEU A 237 -12.45 5.49 14.66
N ALA A 238 -12.63 4.18 14.89
CA ALA A 238 -13.86 3.47 14.56
C ALA A 238 -15.06 3.97 15.38
N THR A 239 -14.83 4.29 16.66
CA THR A 239 -15.86 4.88 17.53
C THR A 239 -16.27 6.27 17.03
N TYR A 240 -15.29 7.10 16.65
CA TYR A 240 -15.57 8.41 16.07
C TYR A 240 -16.41 8.28 14.80
N LYS A 241 -15.97 7.48 13.82
CA LYS A 241 -16.68 7.31 12.54
C LYS A 241 -18.13 6.82 12.73
N LYS A 242 -18.39 5.92 13.67
CA LYS A 242 -19.75 5.43 13.97
C LYS A 242 -20.69 6.52 14.53
N ALA A 243 -20.13 7.56 15.14
CA ALA A 243 -20.88 8.65 15.77
C ALA A 243 -20.77 9.98 15.00
N GLU A 244 -20.01 10.03 13.90
CA GLU A 244 -19.62 11.25 13.20
C GLU A 244 -20.82 12.09 12.78
N ASP A 245 -21.85 11.48 12.20
CA ASP A 245 -23.08 12.18 11.81
C ASP A 245 -23.77 12.84 13.00
N LEU A 246 -23.93 12.11 14.11
CA LEU A 246 -24.57 12.62 15.34
C LEU A 246 -23.77 13.76 15.98
N ILE A 247 -22.44 13.69 15.90
CA ILE A 247 -21.53 14.73 16.38
C ILE A 247 -21.67 15.98 15.50
N ASN A 248 -21.63 15.82 14.18
CA ASN A 248 -21.66 16.92 13.22
C ASN A 248 -22.99 17.69 13.23
N ILE A 249 -24.12 17.01 13.45
CA ILE A 249 -25.44 17.67 13.60
C ILE A 249 -25.69 18.23 15.01
N GLY A 250 -24.75 18.06 15.96
CA GLY A 250 -24.88 18.52 17.34
C GLY A 250 -25.88 17.72 18.20
N ALA A 251 -26.31 16.53 17.75
CA ALA A 251 -27.25 15.68 18.47
C ALA A 251 -26.57 14.86 19.59
N TYR A 252 -25.24 14.71 19.55
CA TYR A 252 -24.51 14.00 20.59
C TYR A 252 -24.37 14.82 21.88
N VAL A 253 -24.83 14.27 23.00
CA VAL A 253 -24.71 14.89 24.33
C VAL A 253 -23.43 14.42 25.01
N LYS A 254 -22.53 15.36 25.31
CA LYS A 254 -21.28 15.08 26.04
C LYS A 254 -21.56 14.40 27.38
N GLY A 255 -20.80 13.36 27.72
CA GLY A 255 -20.98 12.57 28.94
C GLY A 255 -21.96 11.40 28.80
N SER A 256 -22.71 11.31 27.70
CA SER A 256 -23.65 10.20 27.46
C SER A 256 -22.93 8.89 27.12
N ASN A 257 -21.75 8.95 26.50
CA ASN A 257 -20.95 7.79 26.17
C ASN A 257 -19.44 8.07 26.33
N PRO A 258 -18.79 7.53 27.37
CA PRO A 258 -17.37 7.76 27.62
C PRO A 258 -16.44 7.40 26.43
N LYS A 259 -16.82 6.40 25.61
CA LYS A 259 -16.03 6.03 24.43
C LYS A 259 -16.11 7.08 23.33
N ILE A 260 -17.30 7.63 23.08
CA ILE A 260 -17.48 8.70 22.08
C ILE A 260 -16.81 9.99 22.57
N ASP A 261 -16.94 10.33 23.86
CA ASP A 261 -16.23 11.47 24.45
C ASP A 261 -14.71 11.34 24.29
N PHE A 262 -14.17 10.15 24.55
CA PHE A 262 -12.75 9.87 24.34
C PHE A 262 -12.35 10.00 22.86
N ALA A 263 -13.21 9.54 21.95
CA ALA A 263 -12.98 9.64 20.52
C ALA A 263 -12.96 11.08 20.03
N ILE A 264 -13.95 11.90 20.40
CA ILE A 264 -14.01 13.33 20.10
C ILE A 264 -12.76 14.04 20.62
N LYS A 265 -12.37 13.77 21.87
CA LYS A 265 -11.19 14.40 22.51
C LYS A 265 -9.88 14.12 21.76
N ASN A 266 -9.73 12.92 21.18
CA ASN A 266 -8.48 12.50 20.55
C ASN A 266 -8.48 12.56 19.02
N PHE A 267 -9.61 12.87 18.39
CA PHE A 267 -9.76 12.81 16.93
C PHE A 267 -8.75 13.69 16.18
N GLU A 268 -8.59 14.95 16.58
CA GLU A 268 -7.60 15.90 16.03
C GLU A 268 -6.16 15.33 16.07
N ARG A 269 -5.78 14.73 17.21
CA ARG A 269 -4.45 14.14 17.40
C ARG A 269 -4.25 12.93 16.50
N ILE A 270 -5.27 12.08 16.36
CA ILE A 270 -5.26 10.93 15.46
C ILE A 270 -5.14 11.39 14.01
N GLN A 271 -5.94 12.37 13.59
CA GLN A 271 -5.88 12.95 12.23
C GLN A 271 -4.48 13.50 11.92
N SER A 272 -3.88 14.23 12.86
CA SER A 272 -2.51 14.75 12.71
C SER A 272 -1.46 13.64 12.62
N PHE A 273 -1.63 12.54 13.36
CA PHE A 273 -0.75 11.38 13.24
C PHE A 273 -0.86 10.72 11.86
N LEU A 274 -2.08 10.52 11.35
CA LEU A 274 -2.35 9.84 10.08
C LEU A 274 -1.95 10.68 8.85
N LYS A 275 -2.03 12.02 8.93
CA LYS A 275 -1.59 12.91 7.86
C LYS A 275 -0.08 13.06 7.85
N GLN A 276 0.52 13.08 6.66
CA GLN A 276 1.95 13.31 6.48
C GLN A 276 2.21 14.06 5.17
N SER A 277 3.05 15.10 5.24
CA SER A 277 3.51 15.81 4.03
C SER A 277 4.35 14.89 3.14
N TYR A 278 4.21 15.02 1.82
CA TYR A 278 4.99 14.24 0.85
C TYR A 278 6.50 14.50 0.91
N THR A 279 6.92 15.63 1.49
CA THR A 279 8.32 16.00 1.70
C THR A 279 8.89 15.52 3.04
N LEU A 280 8.04 15.09 3.96
CA LEU A 280 8.46 14.73 5.31
C LEU A 280 8.83 13.24 5.34
N ASN A 281 10.11 12.95 5.58
CA ASN A 281 10.55 11.63 6.03
C ASN A 281 10.33 11.52 7.54
N SER A 282 10.00 10.32 8.02
CA SER A 282 9.81 10.04 9.44
C SER A 282 10.31 8.64 9.75
N ALA A 283 11.33 8.53 10.61
CA ALA A 283 12.00 7.25 10.85
C ALA A 283 11.08 6.26 11.56
N PHE A 284 11.30 4.95 11.34
CA PHE A 284 10.42 3.90 11.89
C PHE A 284 10.27 4.00 13.42
N ALA A 285 11.40 4.16 14.14
CA ALA A 285 11.40 4.27 15.59
C ALA A 285 10.65 5.53 16.08
N GLU A 286 10.72 6.63 15.33
CA GLU A 286 9.98 7.86 15.65
C GLU A 286 8.48 7.65 15.44
N ASN A 287 8.07 7.02 14.33
CA ASN A 287 6.67 6.70 14.03
C ASN A 287 6.04 5.85 15.14
N GLN A 288 6.76 4.82 15.59
CA GLN A 288 6.36 3.96 16.69
C GLN A 288 6.21 4.76 18.00
N GLN A 289 7.20 5.59 18.36
CA GLN A 289 7.15 6.39 19.57
C GLN A 289 6.03 7.44 19.55
N MET A 290 5.80 8.09 18.40
CA MET A 290 4.71 9.06 18.22
C MET A 290 3.36 8.40 18.46
N LEU A 291 3.13 7.20 17.93
CA LEU A 291 1.91 6.43 18.16
C LEU A 291 1.71 6.08 19.64
N ILE A 292 2.76 5.55 20.28
CA ILE A 292 2.72 5.17 21.70
C ILE A 292 2.43 6.39 22.59
N ARG A 293 3.10 7.53 22.34
CA ARG A 293 2.90 8.78 23.09
C ARG A 293 1.52 9.40 22.90
N LEU A 294 0.83 9.09 21.80
CA LEU A 294 -0.51 9.61 21.51
C LEU A 294 -1.51 9.23 22.62
N PHE A 295 -1.34 8.05 23.22
CA PHE A 295 -2.23 7.55 24.27
C PHE A 295 -1.58 7.39 25.65
N ASN A 296 -0.25 7.48 25.74
CA ASN A 296 0.45 7.44 27.04
C ASN A 296 0.39 8.77 27.82
N THR A 297 -0.35 9.79 27.35
CA THR A 297 -0.52 11.06 28.08
C THR A 297 -1.59 10.98 29.19
N THR A 298 -1.55 9.91 29.99
CA THR A 298 -2.40 9.76 31.19
C THR A 298 -1.53 9.32 32.37
N ALA A 299 -0.65 10.21 32.81
CA ALA A 299 -0.04 10.23 34.14
C ALA A 299 0.64 11.60 34.36
N GLN A 300 -0.16 12.67 34.43
CA GLN A 300 0.16 13.92 35.10
C GLN A 300 -1.14 14.64 35.46
#